data_AF-A0A445LPP2-F1
#
_entry.id   AF-A0A445LPP2-F1
#
_cell.length_a   1.000
_cell.length_b   1.000
_cell.length_c   1.000
_cell.angle_alpha   90.00
_cell.angle_beta   90.00
_cell.angle_gamma   90.00
#
_symmetry.space_group_name_H-M   'P 1'
#
loop_
_entity.id
_entity.type
_entity.pdbx_description
1 polymer ?
#
loop_
_entity_poly.entity_id
_entity_poly.type
_entity_poly.pdbx_seq_one_letter_code
_entity_poly.pdbx_strand_id
1 'polypeptide(L)'
;MAKKSVKYYVVDAFTDSAFKGNPAAVCFLEEERDEEWLQAVATEFNVPVTCYLTRIAESHHNLNSFRGTSNIPRFHLRWFTHTNEVKLCGHATLAAAHTLFSYGLVNFNIIEFFTASGVLTTKKIPPINNCTSGSNLQNGVARDGFYIELDLPAHPIIEFNCDESSQISGALNGASIVDIKRTLIGDDILVVVTSGENVTEVQPQFDAISKCPGRGIIVSGIAPPGSGFDFYSRFFCPKDGVNEVSG
;
A
#
# COMPACT_ATOMS: atom_id res chain seq x y z
N MET A 1 29.42 -20.24 11.66
CA MET A 1 28.25 -20.42 10.78
C MET A 1 28.39 -19.46 9.60
N ALA A 2 28.23 -19.93 8.37
CA ALA A 2 28.22 -19.05 7.21
C ALA A 2 26.99 -18.13 7.31
N LYS A 3 27.19 -16.81 7.28
CA LYS A 3 26.08 -15.85 7.22
C LYS A 3 25.46 -15.95 5.82
N LYS A 4 24.19 -16.36 5.73
CA LYS A 4 23.43 -16.31 4.47
C LYS A 4 23.08 -14.86 4.18
N SER A 5 23.44 -14.37 2.99
CA SER A 5 23.07 -13.03 2.54
C SER A 5 21.60 -12.97 2.14
N VAL A 6 20.92 -11.87 2.44
CA VAL A 6 19.56 -11.60 1.99
C VAL A 6 19.61 -10.59 0.85
N LYS A 7 19.02 -10.96 -0.29
CA LYS A 7 18.86 -10.03 -1.41
C LYS A 7 17.65 -9.15 -1.14
N TYR A 8 17.80 -7.84 -1.34
CA TYR A 8 16.71 -6.89 -1.17
C TYR A 8 16.69 -5.85 -2.29
N TYR A 9 15.55 -5.17 -2.40
CA TYR A 9 15.34 -4.00 -3.25
C TYR A 9 14.61 -2.93 -2.44
N VAL A 10 14.84 -1.66 -2.76
CA VAL A 10 13.98 -0.56 -2.29
C VAL A 10 13.21 -0.06 -3.49
N VAL A 11 11.89 -0.01 -3.38
CA VAL A 11 10.99 0.35 -4.48
C VAL A 11 10.04 1.44 -4.01
N ASP A 12 9.99 2.52 -4.77
CA ASP A 12 9.03 3.60 -4.61
C ASP A 12 7.72 3.21 -5.33
N ALA A 13 6.69 2.83 -4.58
CA ALA A 13 5.38 2.49 -5.13
C ALA A 13 4.58 3.73 -5.52
N PHE A 14 3.63 3.58 -6.44
CA PHE A 14 2.74 4.66 -6.94
C PHE A 14 3.45 5.81 -7.66
N THR A 15 4.67 5.61 -8.15
CA THR A 15 5.41 6.62 -8.90
C THR A 15 6.23 6.03 -10.05
N ASP A 16 6.58 6.88 -11.01
CA ASP A 16 7.51 6.60 -12.11
C ASP A 16 8.92 7.17 -11.88
N SER A 17 9.10 7.89 -10.78
CA SER A 17 10.28 8.70 -10.49
C SER A 17 10.81 8.38 -9.10
N ALA A 18 12.13 8.23 -8.97
CA ALA A 18 12.76 8.02 -7.66
C ALA A 18 12.45 9.17 -6.69
N PHE A 19 12.39 8.85 -5.39
CA PHE A 19 12.15 9.80 -4.29
C PHE A 19 10.74 10.42 -4.28
N LYS A 20 9.79 9.75 -4.93
CA LYS A 20 8.35 10.08 -4.90
C LYS A 20 7.56 8.84 -4.48
N GLY A 21 6.25 8.98 -4.28
CA GLY A 21 5.39 7.86 -3.92
C GLY A 21 5.71 7.30 -2.53
N ASN A 22 5.52 6.00 -2.35
CA ASN A 22 5.66 5.33 -1.05
C ASN A 22 6.73 4.22 -1.08
N PRO A 23 7.90 4.43 -0.43
CA PRO A 23 8.99 3.46 -0.46
C PRO A 23 8.69 2.21 0.37
N ALA A 24 9.05 1.05 -0.17
CA ALA A 24 9.09 -0.21 0.55
C ALA A 24 10.39 -0.98 0.28
N ALA A 25 10.95 -1.59 1.33
CA ALA A 25 12.02 -2.56 1.19
C ALA A 25 11.44 -3.95 0.92
N VAL A 26 11.92 -4.65 -0.11
CA VAL A 26 11.47 -5.97 -0.54
C VAL A 26 12.61 -6.96 -0.32
N CYS A 27 12.48 -7.85 0.66
CA CYS A 27 13.50 -8.84 1.03
C CYS A 27 13.12 -10.24 0.54
N PHE A 28 14.06 -10.93 -0.12
CA PHE A 28 13.90 -12.31 -0.57
C PHE A 28 14.54 -13.28 0.42
N LEU A 29 13.72 -14.15 1.00
CA LEU A 29 14.14 -15.14 1.98
C LEU A 29 14.18 -16.53 1.33
N GLU A 30 15.26 -17.28 1.58
CA GLU A 30 15.36 -18.70 1.20
C GLU A 30 14.51 -19.61 2.12
N GLU A 31 14.36 -19.20 3.38
CA GLU A 31 13.68 -19.91 4.45
C GLU A 31 12.97 -18.88 5.34
N GLU A 32 11.87 -19.27 5.97
CA GLU A 32 11.18 -18.39 6.91
C GLU A 32 12.07 -18.01 8.09
N ARG A 33 11.91 -16.76 8.54
CA ARG A 33 12.59 -16.20 9.71
C ARG A 33 11.57 -15.96 10.81
N ASP A 34 12.03 -16.04 12.05
CA ASP A 34 11.22 -15.68 13.21
C ASP A 34 10.87 -14.18 13.19
N GLU A 35 9.83 -13.83 13.95
CA GLU A 35 9.30 -12.46 14.03
C GLU A 35 10.33 -11.47 14.59
N GLU A 36 11.15 -11.89 15.56
CA GLU A 36 12.19 -11.05 16.16
C GLU A 36 13.21 -10.59 15.10
N TRP A 37 13.66 -11.51 14.24
CA TRP A 37 14.58 -11.20 13.15
C TRP A 37 13.93 -10.30 12.10
N LEU A 38 12.69 -10.60 11.70
CA LEU A 38 11.95 -9.82 10.71
C LEU A 38 11.70 -8.38 11.20
N GLN A 39 11.37 -8.23 12.48
CA GLN A 39 11.20 -6.92 13.09
C GLN A 39 12.53 -6.16 13.14
N ALA A 40 13.62 -6.82 13.56
CA ALA A 40 14.94 -6.19 13.63
C ALA A 40 15.42 -5.65 12.27
N VAL A 41 15.20 -6.40 11.18
CA VAL A 41 15.55 -5.94 9.83
C VAL A 41 14.65 -4.78 9.38
N ALA A 42 13.36 -4.80 9.70
CA ALA A 42 12.46 -3.70 9.37
C ALA A 42 12.84 -2.42 10.11
N THR A 43 13.23 -2.54 11.38
CA THR A 43 13.77 -1.43 12.18
C THR A 43 15.09 -0.90 11.60
N GLU A 44 15.98 -1.77 11.13
CA GLU A 44 17.26 -1.36 10.51
C GLU A 44 17.05 -0.57 9.21
N PHE A 45 16.13 -1.00 8.34
CA PHE A 45 15.83 -0.26 7.10
C PHE A 45 15.20 1.10 7.39
N ASN A 46 14.37 1.20 8.43
CA ASN A 46 13.67 2.42 8.82
C ASN A 46 12.92 3.12 7.66
N VAL A 47 12.36 2.32 6.75
CA VAL A 47 11.43 2.74 5.70
C VAL A 47 9.99 2.49 6.18
N PRO A 48 8.95 3.08 5.55
CA PRO A 48 7.56 2.89 5.99
C PRO A 48 7.18 1.43 6.21
N VAL A 49 7.51 0.56 5.25
CA VAL A 49 7.28 -0.89 5.35
C VAL A 49 8.44 -1.68 4.71
N THR A 50 8.88 -2.72 5.42
CA THR A 50 9.70 -3.80 4.86
C THR A 50 8.81 -5.02 4.64
N CYS A 51 8.84 -5.60 3.44
CA CYS A 51 8.13 -6.83 3.11
C CYS A 51 9.09 -7.98 2.82
N TYR A 52 8.65 -9.18 3.17
CA TYR A 52 9.45 -10.40 3.11
C TYR A 52 8.76 -11.43 2.24
N LEU A 53 9.50 -11.94 1.25
CA LEU A 53 9.03 -12.93 0.28
C LEU A 53 9.73 -14.27 0.50
N THR A 54 8.95 -15.32 0.72
CA THR A 54 9.43 -16.71 0.68
C THR A 54 8.66 -17.47 -0.39
N ARG A 55 9.35 -18.08 -1.34
CA ARG A 55 8.70 -18.81 -2.44
C ARG A 55 8.06 -20.11 -1.93
N ILE A 56 6.82 -20.37 -2.33
CA ILE A 56 6.12 -21.62 -2.01
C ILE A 56 6.38 -22.63 -3.12
N ALA A 57 6.92 -23.81 -2.78
CA ALA A 57 7.20 -24.87 -3.74
C ALA A 57 5.92 -25.56 -4.23
N GLU A 58 5.92 -25.98 -5.51
CA GLU A 58 4.77 -26.61 -6.19
C GLU A 58 4.28 -27.88 -5.49
N SER A 59 5.13 -28.60 -4.77
CA SER A 59 4.77 -29.85 -4.08
C SER A 59 3.84 -29.71 -2.88
N HIS A 60 3.55 -28.48 -2.40
CA HIS A 60 2.62 -28.22 -1.29
C HIS A 60 1.15 -28.08 -1.74
N HIS A 61 0.76 -28.66 -2.88
CA HIS A 61 -0.62 -28.69 -3.35
C HIS A 61 -1.56 -29.34 -2.33
N ASN A 62 -2.30 -28.51 -1.58
CA ASN A 62 -3.52 -28.94 -0.91
C ASN A 62 -4.60 -29.24 -1.95
N LEU A 63 -5.35 -30.34 -1.74
CA LEU A 63 -6.38 -30.93 -2.58
C LEU A 63 -7.58 -29.99 -2.92
N ASN A 64 -7.57 -28.76 -2.41
CA ASN A 64 -8.63 -27.76 -2.59
C ASN A 64 -8.27 -26.63 -3.58
N SER A 65 -7.15 -26.70 -4.30
CA SER A 65 -6.93 -25.78 -5.43
C SER A 65 -7.97 -26.04 -6.51
N PHE A 66 -8.77 -25.01 -6.80
CA PHE A 66 -9.71 -24.96 -7.92
C PHE A 66 -9.01 -25.52 -9.19
N ARG A 67 -9.63 -26.50 -9.84
CA ARG A 67 -9.09 -27.18 -11.04
C ARG A 67 -8.69 -26.12 -12.09
N GLY A 68 -7.40 -25.81 -12.22
CA GLY A 68 -6.87 -24.87 -13.23
C GLY A 68 -5.66 -24.02 -12.83
N THR A 69 -5.26 -23.95 -11.55
CA THR A 69 -4.23 -22.99 -11.05
C THR A 69 -2.81 -23.57 -10.91
N SER A 70 -2.52 -24.73 -11.50
CA SER A 70 -1.33 -25.55 -11.18
C SER A 70 0.04 -24.90 -11.42
N ASN A 71 0.13 -23.74 -12.08
CA ASN A 71 1.40 -23.09 -12.44
C ASN A 71 1.53 -21.62 -11.99
N ILE A 72 0.60 -21.07 -11.19
CA ILE A 72 0.72 -19.67 -10.76
C ILE A 72 1.84 -19.56 -9.70
N PRO A 73 2.82 -18.65 -9.83
CA PRO A 73 3.82 -18.40 -8.81
C PRO A 73 3.19 -17.96 -7.48
N ARG A 74 3.60 -18.63 -6.39
CA ARG A 74 3.08 -18.41 -5.04
C ARG A 74 4.18 -18.03 -4.08
N PHE A 75 3.91 -17.05 -3.22
CA PHE A 75 4.85 -16.58 -2.21
C PHE A 75 4.13 -16.37 -0.87
N HIS A 76 4.79 -16.72 0.23
CA HIS A 76 4.44 -16.12 1.51
C HIS A 76 4.90 -14.67 1.50
N LEU A 77 4.03 -13.77 1.95
CA LEU A 77 4.29 -12.34 2.04
C LEU A 77 3.88 -11.83 3.42
N ARG A 78 4.84 -11.21 4.11
CA ARG A 78 4.66 -10.53 5.40
C ARG A 78 5.15 -9.10 5.31
N TRP A 79 4.58 -8.21 6.12
CA TRP A 79 4.91 -6.78 6.10
C TRP A 79 5.14 -6.27 7.52
N PHE A 80 6.22 -5.52 7.69
CA PHE A 80 6.61 -4.98 8.98
C PHE A 80 6.86 -3.48 8.83
N THR A 81 6.27 -2.70 9.72
CA THR A 81 6.76 -1.36 10.02
C THR A 81 8.01 -1.48 10.91
N HIS A 82 8.60 -0.35 11.28
CA HIS A 82 9.70 -0.32 12.24
C HIS A 82 9.30 -0.77 13.67
N THR A 83 8.00 -0.92 13.96
CA THR A 83 7.47 -1.26 15.29
C THR A 83 6.72 -2.59 15.37
N ASN A 84 6.06 -3.02 14.31
CA ASN A 84 5.20 -4.20 14.34
C ASN A 84 4.92 -4.79 12.94
N GLU A 85 4.47 -6.05 12.92
CA GLU A 85 3.85 -6.64 11.74
C GLU A 85 2.49 -5.98 11.44
N VAL A 86 2.18 -5.79 10.16
CA VAL A 86 0.86 -5.34 9.70
C VAL A 86 0.18 -6.42 8.86
N LYS A 87 -1.14 -6.56 9.01
CA LYS A 87 -1.89 -7.65 8.38
C LYS A 87 -2.09 -7.49 6.87
N LEU A 88 -2.07 -6.24 6.38
CA LEU A 88 -2.28 -5.91 4.97
C LEU A 88 -1.54 -4.63 4.61
N CYS A 89 -0.84 -4.62 3.48
CA CYS A 89 -0.15 -3.44 2.99
C CYS A 89 -0.12 -3.38 1.46
N GLY A 90 -0.90 -2.48 0.87
CA GLY A 90 -1.03 -2.36 -0.60
C GLY A 90 0.27 -1.95 -1.29
N HIS A 91 0.90 -0.85 -0.87
CA HIS A 91 2.10 -0.30 -1.53
C HIS A 91 3.27 -1.30 -1.52
N ALA A 92 3.51 -1.98 -0.40
CA ALA A 92 4.58 -2.96 -0.28
C ALA A 92 4.27 -4.27 -1.04
N THR A 93 2.99 -4.60 -1.24
CA THR A 93 2.58 -5.70 -2.14
C THR A 93 2.84 -5.35 -3.61
N LEU A 94 2.55 -4.11 -4.01
CA LEU A 94 2.89 -3.61 -5.35
C LEU A 94 4.40 -3.57 -5.56
N ALA A 95 5.18 -3.13 -4.57
CA ALA A 95 6.64 -3.16 -4.61
C ALA A 95 7.20 -4.58 -4.79
N ALA A 96 6.64 -5.56 -4.06
CA ALA A 96 6.98 -6.97 -4.18
C ALA A 96 6.69 -7.50 -5.60
N ALA A 97 5.48 -7.28 -6.10
CA ALA A 97 5.08 -7.69 -7.44
C ALA A 97 5.92 -6.99 -8.54
N HIS A 98 6.15 -5.68 -8.41
CA HIS A 98 7.00 -4.91 -9.32
C HIS A 98 8.41 -5.49 -9.39
N THR A 99 8.98 -5.87 -8.25
CA THR A 99 10.31 -6.49 -8.19
C THR A 99 10.32 -7.85 -8.89
N LEU A 100 9.32 -8.69 -8.61
CA LEU A 100 9.19 -10.02 -9.23
C LEU A 100 9.05 -9.93 -10.76
N PHE A 101 8.21 -9.02 -11.26
CA PHE A 101 7.97 -8.83 -12.69
C PHE A 101 9.14 -8.14 -13.42
N SER A 102 9.75 -7.12 -12.82
CA SER A 102 10.79 -6.31 -13.48
C SER A 102 12.11 -7.05 -13.64
N TYR A 103 12.45 -7.91 -12.67
CA TYR A 103 13.69 -8.69 -12.69
C TYR A 103 13.53 -10.10 -13.27
N GLY A 104 12.38 -10.43 -13.87
CA GLY A 104 12.14 -11.73 -14.48
C GLY A 104 12.22 -12.89 -13.48
N LEU A 105 11.90 -12.64 -12.21
CA LEU A 105 11.91 -13.67 -11.16
C LEU A 105 10.69 -14.59 -11.25
N VAL A 106 9.70 -14.19 -12.04
CA VAL A 106 8.54 -14.99 -12.45
C VAL A 106 8.32 -14.85 -13.95
N ASN A 107 7.91 -15.95 -14.60
CA ASN A 107 7.57 -15.99 -16.03
C ASN A 107 6.05 -16.03 -16.25
N PHE A 108 5.29 -15.34 -15.40
CA PHE A 108 3.83 -15.29 -15.43
C PHE A 108 3.38 -13.85 -15.26
N ASN A 109 2.16 -13.56 -15.72
CA ASN A 109 1.54 -12.24 -15.53
C ASN A 109 0.69 -12.17 -14.26
N ILE A 110 0.60 -13.25 -13.49
CA ILE A 110 -0.18 -13.32 -12.25
C ILE A 110 0.71 -13.88 -11.15
N ILE A 111 0.61 -13.31 -9.94
CA ILE A 111 1.28 -13.80 -8.73
C ILE A 111 0.26 -13.86 -7.61
N GLU A 112 0.28 -14.95 -6.84
CA GLU A 112 -0.51 -15.14 -5.63
C GLU A 112 0.38 -14.96 -4.38
N PHE A 113 -0.01 -14.07 -3.49
CA PHE A 113 0.64 -13.85 -2.20
C PHE A 113 -0.22 -14.43 -1.08
N PHE A 114 0.35 -15.33 -0.29
CA PHE A 114 -0.26 -15.92 0.90
C PHE A 114 0.13 -15.07 2.10
N THR A 115 -0.87 -14.45 2.73
CA THR A 115 -0.69 -13.42 3.76
C THR A 115 -1.59 -13.70 4.96
N ALA A 116 -1.36 -13.01 6.08
CA ALA A 116 -2.21 -13.11 7.26
C ALA A 116 -3.67 -12.67 6.99
N SER A 117 -3.89 -11.82 5.98
CA SER A 117 -5.20 -11.36 5.54
C SER A 117 -5.82 -12.19 4.42
N GLY A 118 -5.26 -13.37 4.11
CA GLY A 118 -5.70 -14.23 3.02
C GLY A 118 -4.82 -14.10 1.78
N VAL A 119 -5.32 -14.61 0.65
CA VAL A 119 -4.58 -14.59 -0.62
C VAL A 119 -4.82 -13.27 -1.34
N LEU A 120 -3.75 -12.57 -1.69
CA LEU A 120 -3.79 -11.39 -2.57
C LEU A 120 -3.29 -11.77 -3.96
N THR A 121 -3.94 -11.25 -4.99
CA THR A 121 -3.55 -11.50 -6.38
C THR A 121 -3.05 -10.22 -7.02
N THR A 122 -1.90 -10.30 -7.67
CA THR A 122 -1.41 -9.21 -8.53
C THR A 122 -1.33 -9.66 -9.97
N LYS A 123 -1.64 -8.75 -10.88
CA LYS A 123 -1.61 -8.99 -12.33
C LYS A 123 -0.80 -7.91 -13.04
N LYS A 124 0.20 -8.35 -13.81
CA LYS A 124 0.92 -7.50 -14.76
C LYS A 124 0.01 -7.19 -15.94
N ILE A 125 -0.25 -5.92 -16.18
CA ILE A 125 -1.08 -5.43 -17.29
C ILE A 125 -0.28 -4.46 -18.17
N PRO A 126 -0.55 -4.42 -19.48
CA PRO A 126 0.16 -3.52 -20.40
C PRO A 126 -0.11 -2.05 -20.07
N PRO A 127 0.72 -1.12 -20.56
CA PRO A 127 0.47 0.31 -20.44
C PRO A 127 -0.91 0.70 -20.94
N ILE A 128 -1.61 1.55 -20.19
CA ILE A 128 -2.87 2.16 -20.63
C ILE A 128 -2.52 3.34 -21.54
N ASN A 129 -2.81 3.21 -22.84
CA ASN A 129 -2.46 4.17 -23.90
C ASN A 129 -3.05 5.59 -23.74
N ASN A 130 -3.84 5.87 -22.70
CA ASN A 130 -4.62 7.09 -22.55
C ASN A 130 -4.20 8.01 -21.39
N CYS A 131 -3.18 7.66 -20.59
CA CYS A 131 -2.88 8.37 -19.33
C CYS A 131 -1.46 8.99 -19.23
N THR A 132 -0.78 9.25 -20.34
CA THR A 132 0.54 9.91 -20.31
C THR A 132 0.48 11.33 -20.87
N SER A 133 0.16 12.30 -20.00
CA SER A 133 0.53 13.71 -20.22
C SER A 133 2.01 13.98 -19.88
N GLY A 134 2.77 12.97 -19.45
CA GLY A 134 4.21 13.00 -19.30
C GLY A 134 4.87 12.07 -20.31
N SER A 135 5.68 12.61 -21.21
CA SER A 135 6.51 11.82 -22.11
C SER A 135 7.43 10.90 -21.31
N ASN A 136 7.24 9.58 -21.41
CA ASN A 136 8.16 8.53 -20.91
C ASN A 136 9.50 8.50 -21.69
N LEU A 137 9.96 9.66 -22.18
CA LEU A 137 11.20 9.84 -22.92
C LEU A 137 12.24 10.46 -21.98
N GLN A 138 12.91 9.61 -21.19
CA GLN A 138 14.31 9.88 -20.85
C GLN A 138 15.17 9.11 -21.85
N ASN A 139 15.97 9.84 -22.64
CA ASN A 139 16.99 9.31 -23.55
C ASN A 139 16.52 8.44 -24.74
N GLY A 140 15.31 8.65 -25.26
CA GLY A 140 14.92 8.06 -26.55
C GLY A 140 14.77 6.53 -26.58
N VAL A 141 14.80 5.88 -25.42
CA VAL A 141 14.50 4.46 -25.26
C VAL A 141 13.13 4.34 -24.62
N ALA A 142 12.15 3.81 -25.36
CA ALA A 142 10.87 3.41 -24.77
C ALA A 142 11.17 2.35 -23.70
N ARG A 143 10.96 2.68 -22.43
CA ARG A 143 10.90 1.64 -21.41
C ARG A 143 9.60 0.89 -21.62
N ASP A 144 9.68 -0.45 -21.70
CA ASP A 144 8.53 -1.34 -21.58
C ASP A 144 7.97 -1.23 -20.16
N GLY A 145 7.24 -0.14 -19.89
CA GLY A 145 6.50 0.05 -18.66
C GLY A 145 5.35 -0.96 -18.59
N PHE A 146 4.87 -1.21 -17.38
CA PHE A 146 3.66 -2.01 -17.15
C PHE A 146 2.95 -1.47 -15.91
N TYR A 147 1.65 -1.73 -15.82
CA TYR A 147 0.88 -1.49 -14.61
C TYR A 147 0.71 -2.80 -13.84
N ILE A 148 0.44 -2.68 -12.55
CA ILE A 148 0.13 -3.80 -11.67
C ILE A 148 -1.27 -3.57 -11.11
N GLU A 149 -2.17 -4.47 -11.44
CA GLU A 149 -3.48 -4.55 -10.81
C GLU A 149 -3.33 -5.40 -9.54
N LEU A 150 -3.84 -4.89 -8.41
CA LEU A 150 -3.85 -5.57 -7.12
C LEU A 150 -5.30 -5.67 -6.64
N ASP A 151 -5.76 -6.88 -6.36
CA ASP A 151 -7.06 -7.11 -5.74
C ASP A 151 -6.95 -6.94 -4.21
N LEU A 152 -7.83 -6.12 -3.64
CA LEU A 152 -7.88 -5.80 -2.21
C LEU A 152 -9.27 -6.10 -1.65
N PRO A 153 -9.37 -6.53 -0.38
CA PRO A 153 -10.65 -6.79 0.25
C PRO A 153 -11.51 -5.51 0.30
N ALA A 154 -12.76 -5.61 -0.14
CA ALA A 154 -13.72 -4.53 -0.01
C ALA A 154 -14.13 -4.37 1.47
N HIS A 155 -13.80 -3.22 2.06
CA HIS A 155 -14.18 -2.90 3.44
C HIS A 155 -15.44 -2.03 3.46
N PRO A 156 -16.55 -2.50 4.06
CA PRO A 156 -17.78 -1.72 4.11
C PRO A 156 -17.63 -0.49 5.01
N ILE A 157 -18.37 0.57 4.68
CA ILE A 157 -18.46 1.80 5.47
C ILE A 157 -19.75 1.83 6.28
N ILE A 158 -19.71 2.53 7.41
CA ILE A 158 -20.87 2.86 8.23
C ILE A 158 -20.95 4.37 8.48
N GLU A 159 -22.16 4.81 8.85
CA GLU A 159 -22.41 6.17 9.30
C GLU A 159 -21.57 6.48 10.55
N PHE A 160 -21.02 7.69 10.58
CA PHE A 160 -20.25 8.19 11.72
C PHE A 160 -21.16 8.89 12.72
N ASN A 161 -20.85 8.76 14.02
CA ASN A 161 -21.62 9.42 15.07
C ASN A 161 -21.47 10.95 14.99
N CYS A 162 -22.57 11.67 14.88
CA CYS A 162 -22.59 13.13 14.81
C CYS A 162 -22.00 13.82 16.05
N ASP A 163 -22.08 13.20 17.24
CA ASP A 163 -21.53 13.78 18.48
C ASP A 163 -20.00 13.93 18.43
N GLU A 164 -19.32 13.08 17.66
CA GLU A 164 -17.86 13.07 17.52
C GLU A 164 -17.37 13.96 16.34
N SER A 165 -18.28 14.48 15.52
CA SER A 165 -17.94 15.24 14.30
C SER A 165 -17.15 16.53 14.57
N SER A 166 -17.46 17.21 15.69
CA SER A 166 -16.78 18.44 16.10
C SER A 166 -15.30 18.20 16.43
N GLN A 167 -14.99 17.03 17.00
CA GLN A 167 -13.62 16.63 17.31
C GLN A 167 -12.82 16.39 16.03
N ILE A 168 -13.42 15.73 15.02
CA ILE A 168 -12.79 15.52 13.71
C ILE A 168 -12.52 16.85 13.01
N SER A 169 -13.50 17.76 12.99
CA SER A 169 -13.33 19.09 12.39
C SER A 169 -12.20 19.88 13.07
N GLY A 170 -12.15 19.88 14.41
CA GLY A 170 -11.06 20.51 15.15
C GLY A 170 -9.69 19.91 14.86
N ALA A 171 -9.61 18.58 14.73
CA ALA A 171 -8.37 17.88 14.37
C ALA A 171 -7.88 18.18 12.95
N LEU A 172 -8.78 18.61 12.06
CA LEU A 172 -8.47 19.06 10.69
C LEU A 172 -8.42 20.60 10.57
N ASN A 173 -8.25 21.30 11.69
CA ASN A 173 -8.17 22.77 11.77
C ASN A 173 -9.35 23.51 11.11
N GLY A 174 -10.57 23.00 11.33
CA GLY A 174 -11.80 23.63 10.85
C GLY A 174 -12.08 23.42 9.36
N ALA A 175 -11.53 22.35 8.75
CA ALA A 175 -11.82 21.98 7.37
C ALA A 175 -13.33 21.91 7.09
N SER A 176 -13.74 22.33 5.88
CA SER A 176 -15.13 22.26 5.42
C SER A 176 -15.52 20.82 5.07
N ILE A 177 -16.06 20.13 6.06
CA ILE A 177 -16.49 18.73 5.96
C ILE A 177 -17.88 18.65 5.33
N VAL A 178 -18.02 17.80 4.31
CA VAL A 178 -19.28 17.45 3.64
C VAL A 178 -19.90 16.21 4.26
N ASP A 179 -19.09 15.18 4.54
CA ASP A 179 -19.56 13.91 5.09
C ASP A 179 -18.45 13.25 5.90
N ILE A 180 -18.84 12.41 6.87
CA ILE A 180 -17.92 11.59 7.66
C ILE A 180 -18.47 10.17 7.70
N LYS A 181 -17.64 9.21 7.29
CA LYS A 181 -17.90 7.77 7.36
C LYS A 181 -16.81 7.08 8.17
N ARG A 182 -17.06 5.84 8.55
CA ARG A 182 -16.09 4.98 9.23
C ARG A 182 -16.01 3.63 8.54
N THR A 183 -14.80 3.11 8.32
CA THR A 183 -14.63 1.76 7.79
C THR A 183 -14.89 0.74 8.90
N LEU A 184 -15.67 -0.30 8.59
CA LEU A 184 -15.93 -1.39 9.55
C LEU A 184 -14.69 -2.23 9.82
N ILE A 185 -13.80 -2.32 8.83
CA ILE A 185 -12.57 -3.09 8.90
C ILE A 185 -11.39 -2.10 8.74
N GLY A 186 -10.47 -2.12 9.70
CA GLY A 186 -9.35 -1.17 9.79
C GLY A 186 -9.66 0.06 10.65
N ASP A 187 -10.94 0.35 10.86
CA ASP A 187 -11.43 1.37 11.79
C ASP A 187 -11.02 2.81 11.43
N ASP A 188 -10.86 3.10 10.13
CA ASP A 188 -10.45 4.42 9.64
C ASP A 188 -11.65 5.35 9.45
N ILE A 189 -11.45 6.65 9.71
CA ILE A 189 -12.44 7.70 9.50
C ILE A 189 -12.24 8.29 8.11
N LEU A 190 -13.25 8.20 7.25
CA LEU A 190 -13.27 8.84 5.93
C LEU A 190 -14.02 10.17 6.01
N VAL A 191 -13.29 11.26 5.81
CA VAL A 191 -13.80 12.63 5.76
C VAL A 191 -13.85 13.09 4.32
N VAL A 192 -15.05 13.43 3.84
CA VAL A 192 -15.26 14.01 2.52
C VAL A 192 -15.28 15.53 2.66
N VAL A 193 -14.43 16.21 1.89
CA VAL A 193 -14.37 17.68 1.80
C VAL A 193 -14.89 18.16 0.44
N THR A 194 -15.13 19.47 0.33
CA THR A 194 -15.78 20.07 -0.84
C THR A 194 -14.98 19.99 -2.14
N SER A 195 -13.65 19.97 -2.08
CA SER A 195 -12.79 19.88 -3.26
C SER A 195 -11.42 19.27 -2.96
N GLY A 196 -10.70 18.88 -4.01
CA GLY A 196 -9.33 18.43 -3.93
C GLY A 196 -8.37 19.53 -3.46
N GLU A 197 -8.68 20.81 -3.73
CA GLU A 197 -7.92 21.94 -3.16
C GLU A 197 -8.01 21.93 -1.63
N ASN A 198 -9.20 21.68 -1.07
CA ASN A 198 -9.34 21.53 0.38
C ASN A 198 -8.60 20.32 0.94
N VAL A 199 -8.44 19.24 0.16
CA VAL A 199 -7.58 18.11 0.55
C VAL A 199 -6.11 18.56 0.64
N THR A 200 -5.61 19.30 -0.35
CA THR A 200 -4.22 19.75 -0.36
C THR A 200 -3.93 20.81 0.72
N GLU A 201 -4.92 21.65 1.04
CA GLU A 201 -4.79 22.74 1.99
C GLU A 201 -5.03 22.33 3.45
N VAL A 202 -5.56 21.11 3.70
CA VAL A 202 -5.85 20.68 5.08
C VAL A 202 -4.57 20.71 5.94
N GLN A 203 -4.70 21.30 7.12
CA GLN A 203 -3.62 21.41 8.11
C GLN A 203 -3.93 20.50 9.31
N PRO A 204 -3.52 19.22 9.26
CA PRO A 204 -3.84 18.26 10.32
C PRO A 204 -3.16 18.65 11.64
N GLN A 205 -3.93 18.60 12.72
CA GLN A 205 -3.41 18.72 14.09
C GLN A 205 -3.13 17.31 14.62
N PHE A 206 -1.93 16.77 14.37
CA PHE A 206 -1.61 15.37 14.65
C PHE A 206 -1.87 14.94 16.10
N ASP A 207 -1.58 15.81 17.08
CA ASP A 207 -1.90 15.55 18.50
C ASP A 207 -3.40 15.43 18.78
N ALA A 208 -4.24 16.14 18.01
CA ALA A 208 -5.69 16.03 18.09
C ALA A 208 -6.19 14.78 17.36
N ILE A 209 -5.62 14.46 16.18
CA ILE A 209 -5.93 13.24 15.42
C ILE A 209 -5.65 11.99 16.27
N SER A 210 -4.53 11.97 17.01
CA SER A 210 -4.20 10.88 17.94
C SER A 210 -5.24 10.65 19.04
N LYS A 211 -6.12 11.63 19.31
CA LYS A 211 -7.20 11.56 20.31
C LYS A 211 -8.56 11.29 19.68
N CYS A 212 -8.69 11.40 18.35
CA CYS A 212 -9.93 11.10 17.63
C CYS A 212 -10.30 9.61 17.72
N PRO A 213 -11.57 9.23 17.51
CA PRO A 213 -11.95 7.84 17.32
C PRO A 213 -11.32 7.25 16.04
N GLY A 214 -11.30 5.93 15.93
CA GLY A 214 -10.74 5.23 14.78
C GLY A 214 -9.22 5.09 14.81
N ARG A 215 -8.65 4.44 13.80
CA ARG A 215 -7.21 4.23 13.64
C ARG A 215 -6.51 5.44 13.02
N GLY A 216 -7.03 5.93 11.89
CA GLY A 216 -6.56 7.14 11.23
C GLY A 216 -7.68 7.91 10.53
N ILE A 217 -7.33 9.02 9.89
CA ILE A 217 -8.25 9.89 9.16
C ILE A 217 -7.82 9.95 7.68
N ILE A 218 -8.72 9.55 6.80
CA ILE A 218 -8.62 9.71 5.35
C ILE A 218 -9.41 10.97 4.98
N VAL A 219 -8.79 11.93 4.30
CA VAL A 219 -9.46 13.14 3.79
C VAL A 219 -9.50 13.05 2.27
N SER A 220 -10.71 13.10 1.69
CA SER A 220 -10.91 12.95 0.24
C SER A 220 -11.82 14.03 -0.32
N GLY A 221 -11.58 14.43 -1.57
CA GLY A 221 -12.35 15.48 -2.25
C GLY A 221 -12.18 15.40 -3.77
N ILE A 222 -13.18 15.89 -4.51
CA ILE A 222 -13.20 15.84 -5.98
C ILE A 222 -12.04 16.66 -6.54
N ALA A 223 -11.22 16.06 -7.41
CA ALA A 223 -10.05 16.73 -7.94
C ALA A 223 -10.44 17.91 -8.86
N PRO A 224 -9.60 18.95 -8.96
CA PRO A 224 -9.86 20.07 -9.83
C PRO A 224 -10.01 19.63 -11.31
N PRO A 225 -10.89 20.27 -12.10
CA PRO A 225 -11.00 20.01 -13.52
C PRO A 225 -9.64 20.14 -14.22
N GLY A 226 -9.32 19.19 -15.10
CA GLY A 226 -8.05 19.18 -15.84
C GLY A 226 -6.85 18.64 -15.07
N SER A 227 -7.01 18.22 -13.82
CA SER A 227 -5.95 17.56 -13.04
C SER A 227 -5.55 16.18 -13.58
N GLY A 228 -6.44 15.53 -14.35
CA GLY A 228 -6.26 14.16 -14.82
C GLY A 228 -6.65 13.09 -13.80
N PHE A 229 -7.22 13.48 -12.66
CA PHE A 229 -7.69 12.59 -11.59
C PHE A 229 -9.16 12.86 -11.26
N ASP A 230 -9.84 11.86 -10.70
CA ASP A 230 -11.24 12.00 -10.25
C ASP A 230 -11.31 12.62 -8.84
N PHE A 231 -10.36 12.28 -7.97
CA PHE A 231 -10.32 12.76 -6.59
C PHE A 231 -8.88 12.85 -6.07
N TYR A 232 -8.68 13.66 -5.04
CA TYR A 232 -7.48 13.67 -4.21
C TYR A 232 -7.78 13.05 -2.85
N SER A 233 -6.77 12.43 -2.25
CA SER A 233 -6.87 11.85 -0.91
C SER A 233 -5.57 12.01 -0.14
N ARG A 234 -5.67 12.19 1.18
CA ARG A 234 -4.56 12.17 2.14
C ARG A 234 -4.93 11.27 3.31
N PHE A 235 -3.95 10.59 3.89
CA PHE A 235 -4.17 9.69 5.03
C PHE A 235 -3.25 10.01 6.20
N PHE A 236 -3.86 10.27 7.36
CA PHE A 236 -3.19 10.64 8.60
C PHE A 236 -3.37 9.54 9.65
N CYS A 237 -2.29 8.99 10.19
CA CYS A 237 -2.36 7.85 11.11
C CYS A 237 -1.35 7.93 12.26
N PRO A 238 -1.31 9.05 13.02
CA PRO A 238 -0.29 9.28 14.04
C PRO A 238 -0.30 8.22 15.17
N LYS A 239 -1.43 7.52 15.37
CA LYS A 239 -1.53 6.39 16.31
C LYS A 239 -0.61 5.22 15.96
N ASP A 240 -0.31 5.05 14.68
CA ASP A 240 0.59 4.01 14.15
C ASP A 240 2.03 4.55 14.00
N GLY A 241 2.34 5.70 14.62
CA GLY A 241 3.66 6.33 14.55
C GLY A 241 3.97 7.05 13.23
N VAL A 242 2.98 7.16 12.33
CA VAL A 242 3.13 7.83 11.02
C VAL A 242 2.12 8.97 10.92
N ASN A 243 2.61 10.21 10.99
CA ASN A 243 1.75 11.39 10.90
C ASN A 243 0.94 11.45 9.60
N GLU A 244 1.61 11.24 8.46
CA GLU A 244 0.99 11.21 7.14
C GLU A 244 1.65 10.13 6.28
N VAL A 245 0.84 9.32 5.60
CA VAL A 245 1.32 8.28 4.68
C VAL A 245 1.53 8.90 3.30
N SER A 246 2.73 8.75 2.75
CA SER A 246 3.04 9.20 1.40
C SER A 246 2.25 8.40 0.35
N GLY A 247 1.75 9.11 -0.67
CA GLY A 247 1.04 8.58 -1.83
C GLY A 247 1.73 8.98 -3.12
#